data_AF-J3CMC2-F1
#
_entry.id   AF-J3CMC2-F1
#
_cell.length_a   1.000
_cell.length_b   1.000
_cell.length_c   1.000
_cell.angle_alpha   90.00
_cell.angle_beta   90.00
_cell.angle_gamma   90.00
#
_symmetry.space_group_name_H-M   'P 1'
#
loop_
_entity.id
_entity.type
_entity.pdbx_description
1 polymer ?
#
loop_
_entity_poly.entity_id
_entity_poly.type
_entity_poly.pdbx_seq_one_letter_code
_entity_poly.pdbx_strand_id
1 'polypeptide(L)'
;MTLNSLGVGGIQLGASIDTVTPMAPFNSDDRKLYLPDPGPEVWFRYLGDITEIKGAEGGIFSARSVYFSMGNDRMINRIVIHPDTTHDKPIEDILKATYGPGWVSSGGMGNLGGVNTYTMYLYNSRDKRSQICYTKTTSSDFGIDEIIFNLVADAQNVLNYKLVFRSWAQTE
;
A
#
# COMPACT_ATOMS: atom_id res chain seq x y z
N MET A 1 -1.04 7.15 21.02
CA MET A 1 -1.73 6.20 20.16
C MET A 1 -0.70 5.23 19.64
N THR A 2 -0.72 4.01 20.15
CA THR A 2 0.16 2.94 19.71
C THR A 2 -0.45 2.43 18.40
N LEU A 3 0.27 2.55 17.29
CA LEU A 3 -0.14 1.99 15.99
C LEU A 3 0.00 0.45 16.02
N ASN A 4 -0.66 -0.20 16.98
CA ASN A 4 -0.60 -1.64 17.22
C ASN A 4 -1.40 -2.46 16.19
N SER A 5 -1.87 -1.83 15.11
CA SER A 5 -2.70 -2.47 14.09
C SER A 5 -2.47 -1.84 12.72
N LEU A 6 -1.21 -1.70 12.32
CA LEU A 6 -0.89 -1.31 10.94
C LEU A 6 -1.00 -2.52 10.03
N GLY A 7 -2.17 -2.65 9.44
CA GLY A 7 -2.52 -3.83 8.71
C GLY A 7 -3.91 -3.77 8.09
N VAL A 8 -4.24 -4.86 7.42
CA VAL A 8 -5.49 -5.06 6.69
C VAL A 8 -6.04 -6.41 7.06
N GLY A 9 -7.21 -6.45 7.72
CA GLY A 9 -7.76 -7.70 8.23
C GLY A 9 -6.73 -8.43 9.11
N GLY A 10 -6.37 -9.66 8.72
CA GLY A 10 -5.37 -10.48 9.41
C GLY A 10 -3.91 -10.18 9.04
N ILE A 11 -3.64 -9.32 8.06
CA ILE A 11 -2.28 -8.99 7.60
C ILE A 11 -1.78 -7.82 8.43
N GLN A 12 -0.69 -7.99 9.18
CA GLN A 12 -0.14 -6.95 10.04
C GLN A 12 1.34 -6.75 9.76
N LEU A 13 1.81 -5.51 9.75
CA LEU A 13 3.24 -5.21 9.71
C LEU A 13 3.95 -5.86 10.91
N GLY A 14 5.09 -6.48 10.66
CA GLY A 14 5.89 -7.17 11.66
C GLY A 14 5.26 -8.49 12.15
N ALA A 15 4.20 -8.99 11.52
CA ALA A 15 3.72 -10.36 11.75
C ALA A 15 4.50 -11.35 10.87
N SER A 16 4.54 -12.63 11.30
CA SER A 16 5.12 -13.69 10.47
C SER A 16 4.28 -13.87 9.21
N ILE A 17 4.95 -14.07 8.08
CA ILE A 17 4.24 -14.33 6.83
C ILE A 17 3.37 -15.59 6.88
N ASP A 18 3.75 -16.57 7.71
CA ASP A 18 3.06 -17.86 7.82
C ASP A 18 1.66 -17.72 8.47
N THR A 19 1.35 -16.57 9.09
CA THR A 19 0.02 -16.31 9.67
C THR A 19 -0.98 -15.77 8.65
N VAL A 20 -0.55 -15.42 7.43
CA VAL A 20 -1.43 -14.86 6.39
C VAL A 20 -2.01 -15.96 5.53
N THR A 21 -3.33 -16.15 5.63
CA THR A 21 -4.07 -17.08 4.77
C THR A 21 -5.42 -16.46 4.35
N PRO A 22 -5.86 -16.62 3.09
CA PRO A 22 -5.15 -17.24 1.96
C PRO A 22 -4.20 -16.25 1.23
N MET A 23 -3.04 -16.75 0.77
CA MET A 23 -2.08 -15.98 -0.03
C MET A 23 -1.47 -16.81 -1.15
N ALA A 24 -0.95 -16.15 -2.17
CA ALA A 24 -0.14 -16.75 -3.22
C ALA A 24 1.13 -15.93 -3.49
N PRO A 25 2.23 -16.57 -3.93
CA PRO A 25 3.40 -15.85 -4.42
C PRO A 25 3.08 -14.92 -5.58
N PHE A 26 3.82 -13.83 -5.69
CA PHE A 26 3.71 -12.86 -6.79
C PHE A 26 3.96 -13.53 -8.16
N ASN A 27 2.96 -13.50 -9.05
CA ASN A 27 2.95 -14.33 -10.25
C ASN A 27 3.11 -13.55 -11.57
N SER A 28 3.00 -14.25 -12.70
CA SER A 28 3.13 -13.66 -14.05
C SER A 28 2.05 -12.63 -14.39
N ASP A 29 0.83 -12.78 -13.89
CA ASP A 29 -0.25 -11.82 -14.13
C ASP A 29 -0.02 -10.55 -13.31
N ASP A 30 0.44 -10.68 -12.07
CA ASP A 30 0.84 -9.51 -11.27
C ASP A 30 2.00 -8.76 -11.95
N ARG A 31 2.95 -9.47 -12.59
CA ARG A 31 4.07 -8.87 -13.36
C ARG A 31 3.62 -8.08 -14.60
N LYS A 32 2.41 -8.30 -15.11
CA LYS A 32 1.84 -7.46 -16.17
C LYS A 32 1.59 -6.07 -15.63
N LEU A 33 1.11 -5.96 -14.38
CA LEU A 33 0.71 -4.71 -13.76
C LEU A 33 1.82 -4.04 -12.94
N TYR A 34 2.74 -4.82 -12.38
CA TYR A 34 3.80 -4.28 -11.52
C TYR A 34 5.19 -4.81 -11.87
N LEU A 35 6.18 -3.98 -11.57
CA LEU A 35 7.59 -4.32 -11.52
C LEU A 35 7.98 -4.45 -10.05
N PRO A 36 8.24 -5.67 -9.53
CA PRO A 36 9.01 -5.76 -8.30
C PRO A 36 10.42 -5.21 -8.59
N ASP A 37 10.92 -4.33 -7.73
CA ASP A 37 12.35 -3.96 -7.73
C ASP A 37 13.21 -5.24 -7.59
N PRO A 38 14.48 -5.26 -8.04
CA PRO A 38 15.26 -6.48 -8.11
C PRO A 38 15.51 -7.05 -6.71
N GLY A 39 14.75 -8.10 -6.40
CA GLY A 39 14.87 -8.97 -5.25
C GLY A 39 14.10 -10.27 -5.51
N PRO A 40 14.64 -11.44 -5.15
CA PRO A 40 14.00 -12.73 -5.43
C PRO A 40 12.71 -12.89 -4.63
N GLU A 41 11.60 -13.32 -5.25
CA GLU A 41 10.41 -13.94 -4.62
C GLU A 41 10.00 -13.48 -3.19
N VAL A 42 10.09 -12.17 -2.89
CA VAL A 42 9.71 -11.63 -1.57
C VAL A 42 8.27 -11.14 -1.50
N TRP A 43 7.58 -11.04 -2.63
CA TRP A 43 6.24 -10.48 -2.71
C TRP A 43 5.17 -11.57 -2.78
N PHE A 44 4.07 -11.30 -2.09
CA PHE A 44 2.91 -12.16 -2.03
C PHE A 44 1.66 -11.33 -2.26
N ARG A 45 0.67 -11.96 -2.88
CA ARG A 45 -0.65 -11.42 -3.07
C ARG A 45 -1.60 -12.08 -2.09
N TYR A 46 -2.39 -11.27 -1.40
CA TYR A 46 -3.52 -11.79 -0.62
C TYR A 46 -4.66 -12.17 -1.56
N LEU A 47 -5.23 -13.36 -1.35
CA LEU A 47 -6.30 -13.90 -2.19
C LEU A 47 -7.66 -13.95 -1.49
N GLY A 48 -7.73 -13.54 -0.24
CA GLY A 48 -8.99 -13.48 0.49
C GLY A 48 -9.79 -12.23 0.11
N ASP A 49 -11.08 -12.25 0.43
CA ASP A 49 -11.93 -11.08 0.29
C ASP A 49 -11.48 -10.01 1.30
N ILE A 50 -10.88 -8.93 0.78
CA ILE A 50 -10.60 -7.72 1.57
C ILE A 50 -11.74 -6.75 1.32
N THR A 51 -12.84 -7.02 2.01
CA THR A 51 -13.99 -6.14 2.04
C THR A 51 -13.78 -4.96 2.99
N GLU A 52 -12.93 -5.11 4.02
CA GLU A 52 -12.82 -4.11 5.10
C GLU A 52 -11.39 -3.96 5.65
N ILE A 53 -10.82 -2.77 5.48
CA ILE A 53 -9.63 -2.32 6.23
C ILE A 53 -10.12 -1.55 7.45
N LYS A 54 -10.14 -2.21 8.62
CA LYS A 54 -10.62 -1.60 9.86
C LYS A 54 -9.57 -0.71 10.49
N GLY A 55 -9.84 0.59 10.45
CA GLY A 55 -9.16 1.56 11.30
C GLY A 55 -9.61 1.51 12.76
N ALA A 56 -8.83 2.15 13.65
CA ALA A 56 -9.15 2.30 15.07
C ALA A 56 -10.47 3.04 15.35
N GLU A 57 -10.99 3.82 14.38
CA GLU A 57 -12.28 4.53 14.47
C GLU A 57 -13.30 4.09 13.39
N GLY A 58 -13.17 2.87 12.85
CA GLY A 58 -14.24 2.28 12.02
C GLY A 58 -14.35 2.82 10.59
N GLY A 59 -13.30 3.48 10.08
CA GLY A 59 -13.16 3.67 8.64
C GLY A 59 -13.04 2.32 7.94
N ILE A 60 -13.85 2.08 6.91
CA ILE A 60 -13.90 0.85 6.11
C ILE A 60 -13.81 1.25 4.64
N PHE A 61 -12.89 0.63 3.90
CA PHE A 61 -12.86 0.63 2.44
C PHE A 61 -12.46 -0.75 1.93
N SER A 62 -12.91 -1.08 0.72
CA SER A 62 -12.50 -2.30 0.01
C SER A 62 -11.21 -2.07 -0.78
N ALA A 63 -10.47 -3.16 -1.02
CA ALA A 63 -9.25 -3.13 -1.82
C ALA A 63 -9.43 -3.93 -3.11
N ARG A 64 -8.96 -3.38 -4.23
CA ARG A 64 -8.84 -4.12 -5.50
C ARG A 64 -7.73 -5.17 -5.43
N SER A 65 -6.66 -4.85 -4.72
CA SER A 65 -5.54 -5.78 -4.49
C SER A 65 -4.76 -5.41 -3.25
N VAL A 66 -4.21 -6.43 -2.59
CA VAL A 66 -3.27 -6.27 -1.48
C VAL A 66 -2.06 -7.16 -1.71
N TYR A 67 -0.90 -6.52 -1.66
CA TYR A 67 0.40 -7.15 -1.75
C TYR A 67 1.16 -6.92 -0.45
N PHE A 68 2.02 -7.85 -0.09
CA PHE A 68 2.90 -7.71 1.07
C PHE A 68 4.23 -8.38 0.79
N SER A 69 5.30 -7.84 1.40
CA SER A 69 6.64 -8.38 1.25
C SER A 69 7.15 -9.05 2.51
N MET A 70 8.04 -10.02 2.30
CA MET A 70 8.73 -10.77 3.34
C MET A 70 10.16 -10.24 3.52
N GLY A 71 10.52 -9.89 4.76
CA GLY A 71 11.90 -9.63 5.14
C GLY A 71 12.74 -10.92 5.29
N ASN A 72 14.04 -10.79 5.47
CA ASN A 72 14.94 -11.93 5.68
C ASN A 72 14.62 -12.73 6.96
N ASP A 73 13.96 -12.10 7.92
CA ASP A 73 13.45 -12.68 9.17
C ASP A 73 12.09 -13.37 9.01
N ARG A 74 11.58 -13.47 7.77
CA ARG A 74 10.24 -13.97 7.40
C ARG A 74 9.09 -13.15 7.97
N MET A 75 9.36 -11.93 8.40
CA MET A 75 8.34 -11.02 8.92
C MET A 75 7.86 -10.09 7.80
N ILE A 76 6.59 -9.69 7.87
CA ILE A 76 6.02 -8.74 6.93
C ILE A 76 6.62 -7.37 7.20
N ASN A 77 7.38 -6.82 6.25
CA ASN A 77 8.03 -5.52 6.39
C ASN A 77 7.35 -4.41 5.57
N ARG A 78 6.50 -4.79 4.62
CA ARG A 78 5.71 -3.85 3.80
C ARG A 78 4.37 -4.45 3.42
N ILE A 79 3.35 -3.60 3.39
CA ILE A 79 2.03 -3.89 2.83
C ILE A 79 1.70 -2.79 1.83
N VAL A 80 1.21 -3.17 0.66
CA VAL A 80 0.78 -2.27 -0.42
C VAL A 80 -0.67 -2.59 -0.75
N ILE A 81 -1.52 -1.59 -0.74
CA ILE A 81 -2.95 -1.70 -0.97
C ILE A 81 -3.32 -0.78 -2.12
N HIS A 82 -4.06 -1.34 -3.08
CA HIS A 82 -4.77 -0.54 -4.07
C HIS A 82 -6.25 -0.51 -3.68
N PRO A 83 -6.73 0.61 -3.09
CA PRO A 83 -8.14 0.74 -2.75
C PRO A 83 -9.01 0.62 -4.01
N ASP A 84 -10.23 0.14 -3.80
CA ASP A 84 -11.30 0.38 -4.77
C ASP A 84 -11.70 1.87 -4.68
N THR A 85 -11.62 2.62 -5.77
CA THR A 85 -11.95 4.05 -5.79
C THR A 85 -13.42 4.32 -6.10
N THR A 86 -14.25 3.27 -6.23
CA THR A 86 -15.70 3.42 -6.47
C THR A 86 -16.51 3.70 -5.19
N HIS A 87 -15.85 3.87 -4.04
CA HIS A 87 -16.51 4.21 -2.77
C HIS A 87 -17.03 5.65 -2.70
N ASP A 88 -18.11 5.83 -1.93
CA ASP A 88 -18.76 7.14 -1.70
C ASP A 88 -17.89 8.13 -0.91
N LYS A 89 -16.84 7.67 -0.24
CA LYS A 89 -15.95 8.50 0.59
C LYS A 89 -14.52 8.49 0.04
N PRO A 90 -13.85 9.65 -0.04
CA PRO A 90 -12.44 9.72 -0.37
C PRO A 90 -11.58 8.92 0.62
N ILE A 91 -10.59 8.18 0.12
CA ILE A 91 -9.69 7.35 0.93
C ILE A 91 -8.92 8.21 1.95
N GLU A 92 -8.54 9.43 1.57
CA GLU A 92 -7.90 10.39 2.47
C GLU A 92 -8.72 10.68 3.72
N ASP A 93 -10.05 10.78 3.61
CA ASP A 93 -10.93 11.06 4.74
C ASP A 93 -11.02 9.85 5.68
N ILE A 94 -11.02 8.65 5.11
CA ILE A 94 -11.02 7.39 5.88
C ILE A 94 -9.71 7.24 6.67
N LEU A 95 -8.58 7.51 6.02
CA LEU A 95 -7.26 7.47 6.67
C LEU A 95 -7.13 8.56 7.73
N LYS A 96 -7.64 9.78 7.47
CA LYS A 96 -7.65 10.87 8.44
C LYS A 96 -8.49 10.56 9.66
N ALA A 97 -9.67 9.97 9.49
CA ALA A 97 -10.50 9.52 10.61
C ALA A 97 -9.79 8.42 11.42
N THR A 98 -9.06 7.54 10.76
CA THR A 98 -8.41 6.39 11.41
C THR A 98 -7.13 6.76 12.16
N TYR A 99 -6.29 7.60 11.55
CA TYR A 99 -4.92 7.84 11.99
C TYR A 99 -4.67 9.29 12.42
N GLY A 100 -5.69 10.15 12.35
CA GLY A 100 -5.57 11.58 12.58
C GLY A 100 -5.07 12.33 11.34
N PRO A 101 -4.78 13.64 11.46
CA PRO A 101 -4.33 14.45 10.32
C PRO A 101 -2.97 13.98 9.80
N GLY A 102 -2.91 13.64 8.51
CA GLY A 102 -1.66 13.34 7.81
C GLY A 102 -0.91 14.61 7.39
N TRP A 103 0.40 14.48 7.18
CA TRP A 103 1.17 15.50 6.48
C TRP A 103 0.90 15.38 4.98
N VAL A 104 0.57 16.51 4.33
CA VAL A 104 0.17 16.53 2.91
C VAL A 104 1.26 17.16 2.08
N SER A 105 1.64 16.48 1.00
CA SER A 105 2.51 17.02 -0.05
C SER A 105 1.82 16.82 -1.39
N SER A 106 1.90 17.81 -2.27
CA SER A 106 1.39 17.70 -3.64
C SER A 106 2.39 18.30 -4.60
N GLY A 107 2.35 17.83 -5.85
CA GLY A 107 3.28 18.32 -6.87
C GLY A 107 2.92 17.85 -8.27
N GLY A 108 3.65 18.40 -9.23
CA GLY A 108 3.66 17.89 -10.60
C GLY A 108 4.52 16.64 -10.69
N MET A 109 4.00 15.60 -11.36
CA MET A 109 4.82 14.49 -11.84
C MET A 109 5.14 14.76 -13.32
N GLY A 110 6.43 14.80 -13.66
CA GLY A 110 6.83 14.89 -15.05
C GLY A 110 6.34 13.64 -15.79
N ASN A 111 5.54 13.84 -16.83
CA ASN A 111 4.89 12.90 -17.77
C ASN A 111 5.28 11.40 -17.66
N LEU A 112 4.96 10.75 -16.53
CA LEU A 112 5.15 9.32 -16.30
C LEU A 112 3.85 8.59 -16.67
N GLY A 113 3.54 8.54 -17.96
CA GLY A 113 2.35 7.85 -18.46
C GLY A 113 1.03 8.59 -18.19
N GLY A 114 0.96 9.90 -18.48
CA GLY A 114 -0.26 10.70 -18.38
C GLY A 114 -0.61 11.20 -16.97
N VAL A 115 0.08 10.73 -15.92
CA VAL A 115 -0.02 11.30 -14.57
C VAL A 115 0.59 12.69 -14.54
N ASN A 116 -0.25 13.71 -14.35
CA ASN A 116 0.18 15.11 -14.36
C ASN A 116 0.41 15.66 -12.94
N THR A 117 -0.30 15.10 -11.96
CA THR A 117 -0.21 15.55 -10.56
C THR A 117 -0.31 14.37 -9.61
N TYR A 118 0.28 14.55 -8.44
CA TYR A 118 0.12 13.63 -7.31
C TYR A 118 -0.20 14.41 -6.05
N THR A 119 -0.91 13.74 -5.14
CA THR A 119 -1.05 14.14 -3.74
C THR A 119 -0.63 12.96 -2.88
N MET A 120 0.22 13.22 -1.90
CA MET A 120 0.72 12.25 -0.93
C MET A 120 0.28 12.67 0.46
N TYR A 121 -0.23 11.71 1.21
CA TYR A 121 -0.60 11.83 2.62
C TYR A 121 0.29 10.90 3.44
N LEU A 122 1.00 11.45 4.41
CA LEU A 122 1.92 10.72 5.28
C LEU A 122 1.39 10.72 6.72
N TYR A 123 1.21 9.52 7.28
CA TYR A 123 0.78 9.30 8.65
C TYR A 123 1.87 8.53 9.38
N ASN A 124 2.39 9.07 10.48
CA ASN A 124 3.43 8.42 11.27
C ASN A 124 2.88 8.00 12.63
N SER A 125 3.33 6.85 13.12
CA SER A 125 3.14 6.48 14.53
C SER A 125 3.66 7.53 15.48
N ARG A 126 3.07 7.61 16.66
CA ARG A 126 3.54 8.48 17.74
C ARG A 126 4.99 8.18 18.14
N ASP A 127 5.39 6.92 18.11
CA ASP A 127 6.76 6.47 18.40
C ASP A 127 7.69 6.50 17.17
N LYS A 128 7.19 6.96 16.02
CA LYS A 128 7.92 7.09 14.74
C LYS A 128 8.53 5.78 14.23
N ARG A 129 8.01 4.63 14.64
CA ARG A 129 8.51 3.31 14.20
C ARG A 129 7.91 2.85 12.89
N SER A 130 6.75 3.38 12.54
CA SER A 130 5.96 2.98 11.39
C SER A 130 5.31 4.16 10.69
N GLN A 131 5.09 4.01 9.39
CA GLN A 131 4.55 5.02 8.50
C GLN A 131 3.49 4.40 7.58
N ILE A 132 2.47 5.21 7.28
CA ILE A 132 1.55 4.98 6.19
C ILE A 132 1.76 6.10 5.17
N CYS A 133 1.92 5.73 3.92
CA CYS A 133 1.92 6.66 2.79
C CYS A 133 0.73 6.34 1.90
N TYR A 134 -0.18 7.30 1.73
CA TYR A 134 -1.22 7.23 0.71
C TYR A 134 -0.87 8.17 -0.43
N THR A 135 -0.65 7.61 -1.62
CA THR A 135 -0.40 8.35 -2.84
C THR A 135 -1.66 8.29 -3.70
N LYS A 136 -2.15 9.47 -4.08
CA LYS A 136 -3.24 9.67 -5.02
C LYS A 136 -2.65 10.33 -6.26
N THR A 137 -2.66 9.63 -7.38
CA THR A 137 -2.22 10.20 -8.66
C THR A 137 -3.44 10.57 -9.50
N THR A 138 -3.39 11.75 -10.13
CA THR A 138 -4.46 12.20 -11.01
C THR A 138 -3.96 12.23 -12.45
N SER A 139 -4.64 11.47 -13.31
CA SER A 139 -4.40 11.34 -14.74
C SER A 139 -5.75 11.23 -15.44
N SER A 140 -5.85 11.75 -16.67
CA SER A 140 -7.01 11.49 -17.54
C SER A 140 -7.08 10.04 -17.98
N ASP A 141 -5.93 9.36 -17.94
CA ASP A 141 -5.76 8.04 -18.57
C ASP A 141 -5.50 6.96 -17.53
N PHE A 142 -4.68 7.24 -16.49
CA PHE A 142 -4.17 6.24 -15.53
C PHE A 142 -3.81 6.85 -14.16
N GLY A 143 -4.79 6.97 -13.26
CA GLY A 143 -4.55 7.33 -11.85
C GLY A 143 -4.55 6.08 -10.98
N ILE A 144 -3.57 5.97 -10.09
CA ILE A 144 -3.52 4.94 -9.06
C ILE A 144 -3.42 5.57 -7.69
N ASP A 145 -4.39 5.15 -6.90
CA ASP A 145 -4.41 5.29 -5.47
C ASP A 145 -3.66 4.11 -4.87
N GLU A 146 -2.67 4.39 -4.04
CA GLU A 146 -1.82 3.37 -3.41
C GLU A 146 -1.62 3.73 -1.95
N ILE A 147 -1.84 2.77 -1.06
CA ILE A 147 -1.56 2.91 0.38
C ILE A 147 -0.44 1.94 0.73
N ILE A 148 0.66 2.48 1.22
CA ILE A 148 1.84 1.73 1.65
C ILE A 148 1.93 1.80 3.17
N PHE A 149 2.12 0.64 3.80
CA PHE A 149 2.47 0.50 5.20
C PHE A 149 3.92 0.03 5.27
N ASN A 150 4.75 0.72 6.05
CA ASN A 150 6.15 0.32 6.24
C ASN A 150 6.66 0.64 7.66
N LEU A 151 7.70 -0.08 8.06
CA LEU A 151 8.51 0.27 9.22
C LEU A 151 9.51 1.37 8.84
N VAL A 152 9.59 2.43 9.64
CA VAL A 152 10.52 3.56 9.43
C VAL A 152 11.96 3.12 9.64
N ALA A 153 12.20 2.24 10.61
CA ALA A 153 13.51 1.67 10.88
C ALA A 153 14.02 0.78 9.74
N ASP A 154 13.13 0.34 8.83
CA ASP A 154 13.45 -0.56 7.74
C ASP A 154 13.65 0.16 6.40
N ALA A 155 14.13 1.41 6.44
CA ALA A 155 14.26 2.28 5.28
C ALA A 155 15.10 1.66 4.13
N GLN A 156 16.10 0.83 4.45
CA GLN A 156 16.86 0.11 3.42
C GLN A 156 16.00 -0.94 2.68
N ASN A 157 15.16 -1.68 3.40
CA ASN A 157 14.24 -2.63 2.79
C ASN A 157 13.10 -1.92 2.04
N VAL A 158 12.65 -0.74 2.50
CA VAL A 158 11.71 0.12 1.76
C VAL A 158 12.30 0.57 0.41
N LEU A 159 13.62 0.73 0.33
CA LEU A 159 14.31 1.05 -0.91
C LEU A 159 14.50 -0.16 -1.82
N ASN A 160 14.76 -1.34 -1.26
CA ASN A 160 15.10 -2.57 -2.01
C ASN A 160 13.88 -3.42 -2.39
N TYR A 161 12.77 -3.32 -1.66
CA TYR A 161 11.54 -4.07 -1.90
C TYR A 161 10.41 -3.10 -2.22
N LYS A 162 10.48 -2.53 -3.42
CA LYS A 162 9.39 -1.73 -4.00
C LYS A 162 8.57 -2.58 -4.94
N LEU A 163 7.27 -2.33 -4.93
CA LEU A 163 6.37 -2.81 -5.96
C LEU A 163 5.96 -1.56 -6.76
N VAL A 164 6.43 -1.48 -8.01
CA VAL A 164 6.21 -0.30 -8.86
C VAL A 164 5.11 -0.63 -9.86
N PHE A 165 4.00 0.10 -9.84
CA PHE A 165 2.97 -0.07 -10.87
C PHE A 165 3.47 0.40 -12.25
N ARG A 166 3.15 -0.36 -13.29
CA ARG A 166 3.42 -0.02 -14.69
C ARG A 166 2.28 0.84 -15.26
N SER A 167 2.45 2.16 -15.28
CA SER A 167 1.44 3.09 -15.81
C SER A 167 1.06 2.86 -17.29
N TRP A 168 1.86 2.12 -18.05
CA TRP A 168 1.60 1.77 -19.46
C TRP A 168 1.08 0.33 -19.67
N ALA A 169 0.86 -0.46 -18.63
CA ALA A 169 0.51 -1.88 -18.76
C ALA A 169 -0.95 -2.16 -19.15
N GLN A 170 -1.81 -1.15 -19.24
CA GLN A 170 -3.21 -1.29 -19.63
C GLN A 170 -3.56 -0.58 -20.94
N THR A 171 -2.57 -0.26 -21.78
CA THR A 171 -2.83 0.09 -23.19
C THR A 171 -3.04 -1.19 -24.01
N GLU A 172 -4.19 -1.85 -23.83
CA GLU A 172 -4.76 -2.82 -24.79
C GLU A 172 -6.25 -2.55 -24.98
#